data_AF-A0A1N7EZD4-F1
#
_entry.id   AF-A0A1N7EZD4-F1
#
_cell.length_a   1.000
_cell.length_b   1.000
_cell.length_c   1.000
_cell.angle_alpha   90.00
_cell.angle_beta   90.00
_cell.angle_gamma   90.00
#
_symmetry.space_group_name_H-M   'P 1'
#
loop_
_entity.id
_entity.type
_entity.pdbx_description
1 polymer ?
#
loop_
_entity_poly.entity_id
_entity_poly.type
_entity_poly.pdbx_seq_one_letter_code
_entity_poly.pdbx_strand_id
1 'polypeptide(L)'
;MNLYEDNVTRGPLWEAVVTRERQLTDAFVELTDTLVGDFDVVDLLHQLTMRCVRLLDVDAAGLLLADRQGRLRPMAASTEQARMLKLLALHDVDGPGLDCYRTGEPVTSADLVAEGGRWPRFAAAAQLTGFVAVQALPMRHHDRVIGALTLL
;
A
#
# COMPACT_ATOMS: atom_id res chain seq x y z
N MET A 1 -49.18 -21.66 8.92
CA MET A 1 -50.10 -20.66 8.33
C MET A 1 -49.93 -19.37 9.12
N ASN A 2 -49.26 -18.32 8.67
CA ASN A 2 -48.50 -18.09 7.43
C ASN A 2 -47.52 -16.93 7.73
N LEU A 3 -46.29 -17.08 7.22
CA LEU A 3 -45.48 -16.10 6.49
C LEU A 3 -45.22 -14.72 7.09
N TYR A 4 -43.94 -14.49 7.42
CA TYR A 4 -43.08 -13.34 7.08
C TYR A 4 -41.71 -13.68 7.70
N GLU A 5 -41.03 -14.73 7.24
CA GLU A 5 -39.86 -14.57 6.37
C GLU A 5 -39.14 -13.22 6.57
N ASP A 6 -38.23 -13.18 7.54
CA ASP A 6 -37.15 -12.19 7.66
C ASP A 6 -36.15 -12.36 6.50
N ASN A 7 -36.63 -12.15 5.28
CA ASN A 7 -35.83 -12.06 4.06
C ASN A 7 -35.43 -10.61 3.82
N VAL A 8 -34.90 -9.95 4.85
CA VAL A 8 -34.25 -8.65 4.72
C VAL A 8 -32.89 -8.89 4.06
N THR A 9 -32.94 -8.99 2.75
CA THR A 9 -31.88 -8.64 1.79
C THR A 9 -30.45 -8.95 2.24
N ARG A 10 -30.14 -10.24 2.18
CA ARG A 10 -28.82 -10.66 1.71
C ARG A 10 -28.62 -10.23 0.24
N GLY A 11 -28.44 -8.92 -0.07
CA GLY A 11 -27.96 -8.39 -1.38
C GLY A 11 -26.46 -7.99 -1.48
N PRO A 12 -25.83 -7.95 -2.67
CA PRO A 12 -24.35 -7.98 -2.90
C PRO A 12 -23.42 -7.12 -2.02
N LEU A 13 -23.92 -6.04 -1.40
CA LEU A 13 -23.18 -5.21 -0.45
C LEU A 13 -22.81 -5.92 0.86
N TRP A 14 -23.70 -6.70 1.50
CA TRP A 14 -23.30 -7.45 2.71
C TRP A 14 -22.29 -8.56 2.36
N GLU A 15 -22.41 -9.15 1.18
CA GLU A 15 -21.49 -10.19 0.73
C GLU A 15 -20.10 -9.60 0.48
N ALA A 16 -20.02 -8.40 -0.09
CA ALA A 16 -18.78 -7.64 -0.22
C ALA A 16 -18.19 -7.24 1.14
N VAL A 17 -19.00 -6.77 2.11
CA VAL A 17 -18.54 -6.42 3.46
C VAL A 17 -18.02 -7.64 4.21
N VAL A 18 -18.78 -8.74 4.22
CA VAL A 18 -18.37 -10.01 4.86
C VAL A 18 -17.12 -10.59 4.18
N THR A 19 -17.02 -10.47 2.85
CA THR A 19 -15.83 -10.89 2.12
C THR A 19 -14.61 -10.05 2.51
N ARG A 20 -14.77 -8.73 2.65
CA ARG A 20 -13.68 -7.83 3.06
C ARG A 20 -13.24 -8.08 4.51
N GLU A 21 -14.17 -8.24 5.44
CA GLU A 21 -13.87 -8.58 6.84
C GLU A 21 -13.12 -9.91 6.96
N ARG A 22 -13.56 -10.92 6.18
CA ARG A 22 -12.88 -12.22 6.11
C ARG A 22 -11.48 -12.08 5.55
N GLN A 23 -11.32 -11.33 4.45
CA GLN A 23 -10.00 -11.10 3.87
C GLN A 23 -9.07 -10.35 4.83
N LEU A 24 -9.57 -9.37 5.59
CA LEU A 24 -8.80 -8.69 6.64
C LEU A 24 -8.39 -9.64 7.76
N THR A 25 -9.28 -10.55 8.16
CA THR A 25 -8.98 -11.57 9.17
C THR A 25 -7.91 -12.54 8.66
N ASP A 26 -8.05 -13.04 7.44
CA ASP A 26 -7.06 -13.92 6.80
C ASP A 26 -5.70 -13.22 6.66
N ALA A 27 -5.70 -11.94 6.30
CA ALA A 27 -4.48 -11.12 6.26
C ALA A 27 -3.78 -11.09 7.62
N PHE A 28 -4.56 -10.86 8.68
CA PHE A 28 -4.02 -10.76 10.03
C PHE A 28 -3.42 -12.09 10.48
N VAL A 29 -4.13 -13.20 10.28
CA VAL A 29 -3.64 -14.54 10.61
C VAL A 29 -2.35 -14.86 9.86
N GLU A 30 -2.31 -14.64 8.55
CA GLU A 30 -1.13 -14.90 7.71
C GLU A 30 0.08 -14.07 8.14
N LEU A 31 -0.12 -12.78 8.43
CA LEU A 31 0.94 -11.91 8.96
C LEU A 31 1.40 -12.38 10.35
N THR A 32 0.51 -12.90 11.20
CA THR A 32 0.91 -13.45 12.51
C THR A 32 1.62 -14.80 12.42
N ASP A 33 1.27 -15.64 11.44
CA ASP A 33 1.95 -16.93 11.23
C ASP A 33 3.40 -16.71 10.78
N THR A 34 3.68 -15.66 10.01
CA THR A 34 5.07 -15.28 9.67
C THR A 34 5.90 -14.79 10.87
N LEU A 35 5.25 -14.47 12.00
CA LEU A 35 5.93 -14.14 13.26
C LEU A 35 6.27 -15.38 14.11
N VAL A 36 5.80 -16.57 13.71
CA VAL A 36 6.03 -17.83 14.42
C VAL A 36 7.09 -18.65 13.65
N GLY A 37 8.36 -18.54 14.05
CA GLY A 37 9.49 -19.23 13.42
C GLY A 37 10.72 -18.34 13.27
N ASP A 38 11.58 -18.63 12.28
CA ASP A 38 12.64 -17.72 11.84
C ASP A 38 11.99 -16.52 11.14
N PHE A 39 11.72 -15.48 11.93
CA PHE A 39 11.08 -14.26 11.47
C PHE A 39 11.92 -13.53 10.41
N ASP A 40 11.42 -13.47 9.17
CA ASP A 40 11.96 -12.60 8.11
C ASP A 40 11.05 -11.39 7.88
N VAL A 41 11.54 -10.21 8.29
CA VAL A 41 10.83 -8.94 8.14
C VAL A 41 10.60 -8.58 6.68
N VAL A 42 11.47 -8.99 5.75
CA VAL A 42 11.32 -8.69 4.32
C VAL A 42 10.15 -9.48 3.76
N ASP A 43 10.04 -10.77 4.12
CA ASP A 43 8.94 -11.63 3.70
C ASP A 43 7.61 -11.15 4.29
N LEU A 44 7.57 -10.77 5.57
CA LEU A 44 6.39 -10.15 6.19
C LEU A 44 5.93 -8.91 5.40
N LEU A 45 6.85 -7.99 5.11
CA LEU A 45 6.53 -6.75 4.40
C LEU A 45 6.12 -7.01 2.94
N HIS A 46 6.67 -8.05 2.31
CA HIS A 46 6.25 -8.49 0.98
C HIS A 46 4.81 -9.02 1.01
N GLN A 47 4.48 -9.91 1.95
CA GLN A 47 3.11 -10.39 2.12
C GLN A 47 2.12 -9.26 2.40
N LEU A 48 2.51 -8.28 3.22
CA LEU A 48 1.70 -7.09 3.46
C LEU A 48 1.39 -6.34 2.15
N THR A 49 2.40 -6.10 1.29
CA THR A 49 2.17 -5.43 0.00
C THR A 49 1.26 -6.23 -0.92
N MET A 50 1.43 -7.55 -0.98
CA MET A 50 0.57 -8.44 -1.76
C MET A 50 -0.88 -8.42 -1.26
N ARG A 51 -1.07 -8.29 0.05
CA ARG A 51 -2.41 -8.22 0.64
C ARG A 51 -3.09 -6.88 0.41
N CYS A 52 -2.35 -5.77 0.45
CA CYS A 52 -2.87 -4.45 0.10
C CYS A 52 -3.46 -4.45 -1.31
N VAL A 53 -2.76 -5.02 -2.30
CA VAL A 53 -3.26 -5.20 -3.67
C VAL A 53 -4.60 -5.94 -3.67
N ARG A 54 -4.66 -7.11 -3.02
CA ARG A 54 -5.89 -7.94 -2.99
C ARG A 54 -7.05 -7.30 -2.24
N LEU A 55 -6.79 -6.57 -1.15
CA LEU A 55 -7.82 -6.01 -0.25
C LEU A 55 -8.37 -4.67 -0.74
N LEU A 56 -7.53 -3.88 -1.39
CA LEU A 56 -7.83 -2.51 -1.80
C LEU A 56 -8.09 -2.38 -3.30
N ASP A 57 -7.90 -3.47 -4.06
CA ASP A 57 -8.09 -3.51 -5.51
C ASP A 57 -7.24 -2.45 -6.24
N VAL A 58 -5.97 -2.36 -5.84
CA VAL A 58 -4.95 -1.48 -6.44
C VAL A 58 -4.01 -2.30 -7.31
N ASP A 59 -3.42 -1.70 -8.34
CA ASP A 59 -2.57 -2.41 -9.30
C ASP A 59 -1.24 -2.84 -8.69
N ALA A 60 -0.69 -2.03 -7.79
CA ALA A 60 0.50 -2.40 -7.04
C ALA A 60 0.62 -1.72 -5.67
N ALA A 61 1.49 -2.28 -4.83
CA ALA A 61 1.87 -1.71 -3.56
C ALA A 61 3.39 -1.80 -3.35
N GLY A 62 3.93 -0.84 -2.62
CA GLY A 62 5.36 -0.70 -2.39
C GLY A 62 5.67 -0.06 -1.05
N LEU A 63 6.74 -0.51 -0.38
CA LEU A 63 7.06 -0.09 0.98
C LEU A 63 8.49 0.43 1.13
N LEU A 64 8.61 1.66 1.62
CA LEU A 64 9.86 2.31 1.96
C LEU A 64 9.99 2.41 3.49
N LEU A 65 11.13 2.04 4.07
CA LEU A 65 11.45 2.28 5.48
C LEU A 65 12.70 3.14 5.62
N ALA A 66 12.71 4.02 6.62
CA ALA A 66 13.89 4.81 6.96
C ALA A 66 14.96 3.95 7.63
N ASP A 67 16.20 4.06 7.14
CA ASP A 67 17.37 3.52 7.83
C ASP A 67 17.75 4.36 9.06
N ARG A 68 18.81 3.96 9.76
CA ARG A 68 19.28 4.66 10.97
C ARG A 68 19.67 6.11 10.73
N GLN A 69 19.95 6.48 9.48
CA GLN A 69 20.32 7.82 9.05
C GLN A 69 19.11 8.62 8.54
N GLY A 70 17.90 8.07 8.62
CA GLY A 70 16.67 8.71 8.14
C GLY A 70 16.50 8.65 6.63
N ARG A 71 17.30 7.83 5.93
CA ARG A 71 17.17 7.66 4.47
C ARG A 71 16.19 6.55 4.18
N LEU A 72 15.18 6.82 3.36
CA LEU A 72 14.26 5.78 2.92
C LEU A 72 14.98 4.71 2.10
N ARG A 73 14.58 3.46 2.30
CA ARG A 73 15.07 2.25 1.63
C ARG A 73 13.89 1.39 1.18
N PRO A 74 13.94 0.80 -0.01
CA PRO A 74 12.90 -0.09 -0.48
C PRO A 74 12.99 -1.41 0.27
N MET A 75 11.90 -1.78 0.94
CA MET A 75 11.82 -3.04 1.68
C MET A 75 11.04 -4.11 0.91
N ALA A 76 9.84 -3.77 0.42
CA ALA A 76 8.96 -4.73 -0.24
C ALA A 76 8.12 -4.11 -1.36
N ALA A 77 7.76 -4.87 -2.38
CA ALA A 77 6.81 -4.46 -3.40
C ALA A 77 6.00 -5.67 -3.88
N SER A 78 4.77 -5.46 -4.32
CA SER A 78 3.92 -6.52 -4.87
C SER A 78 4.26 -6.88 -6.31
N THR A 79 4.87 -5.95 -7.05
CA THR A 79 5.29 -6.14 -8.45
C THR A 79 6.69 -5.59 -8.69
N GLU A 80 7.36 -6.08 -9.73
CA GLU A 80 8.69 -5.57 -10.11
C GLU A 80 8.62 -4.13 -10.64
N GLN A 81 7.52 -3.73 -11.28
CA GLN A 81 7.25 -2.35 -11.68
C GLN A 81 7.19 -1.41 -10.48
N ALA A 82 6.46 -1.78 -9.43
CA ALA A 82 6.41 -1.00 -8.19
C ALA A 82 7.78 -0.98 -7.49
N ARG A 83 8.53 -2.10 -7.52
CA ARG A 83 9.91 -2.15 -7.02
C ARG A 83 10.82 -1.17 -7.75
N MET A 84 10.70 -1.10 -9.08
CA MET A 84 11.46 -0.17 -9.92
C MET A 84 11.15 1.29 -9.56
N LEU A 85 9.86 1.65 -9.42
CA LEU A 85 9.48 3.01 -9.00
C LEU A 85 10.06 3.39 -7.64
N LYS A 86 10.07 2.47 -6.69
CA LYS A 86 10.68 2.73 -5.38
C LYS A 86 12.17 2.95 -5.47
N LEU A 87 12.88 2.17 -6.30
CA LEU A 87 14.32 2.35 -6.52
C LEU A 87 14.60 3.72 -7.15
N LEU A 88 13.81 4.13 -8.13
CA LEU A 88 13.90 5.46 -8.75
C LEU A 88 13.67 6.59 -7.74
N ALA A 89 12.71 6.44 -6.82
CA ALA A 89 12.45 7.41 -5.77
C ALA A 89 13.63 7.59 -4.77
N LEU A 90 14.57 6.65 -4.69
CA LEU A 90 15.79 6.80 -3.88
C LEU A 90 16.82 7.72 -4.50
N HIS A 91 16.80 7.84 -5.83
CA HIS A 91 17.83 8.53 -6.58
C HIS A 91 17.59 10.04 -6.67
N ASP A 92 16.33 10.50 -6.58
CA ASP A 92 15.97 11.90 -6.86
C ASP A 92 15.28 12.68 -5.74
N VAL A 93 15.15 12.14 -4.53
CA VAL A 93 14.69 12.92 -3.35
C VAL A 93 13.28 13.53 -3.48
N ASP A 94 12.55 13.22 -4.55
CA ASP A 94 11.20 13.73 -4.84
C ASP A 94 10.26 12.58 -5.22
N GLY A 95 9.15 12.47 -4.49
CA GLY A 95 8.12 11.48 -4.75
C GLY A 95 7.10 11.38 -3.61
N PRO A 96 5.90 10.84 -3.89
CA PRO A 96 4.79 10.80 -2.93
C PRO A 96 5.15 10.09 -1.62
N GLY A 97 5.92 8.99 -1.68
CA GLY A 97 6.36 8.25 -0.51
C GLY A 97 7.33 9.04 0.38
N LEU A 98 8.16 9.91 -0.19
CA LEU A 98 9.10 10.73 0.56
C LEU A 98 8.42 11.96 1.16
N ASP A 99 7.53 12.61 0.41
CA ASP A 99 6.67 13.68 0.94
C ASP A 99 5.87 13.15 2.14
N CYS A 100 5.23 11.98 1.97
CA CYS A 100 4.49 11.30 3.02
C CYS A 100 5.34 11.00 4.26
N TYR A 101 6.57 10.51 4.07
CA TYR A 101 7.50 10.26 5.18
C TYR A 101 7.88 11.55 5.92
N ARG A 102 8.14 12.64 5.17
CA ARG A 102 8.58 13.93 5.73
C ARG A 102 7.49 14.65 6.48
N THR A 103 6.28 14.69 5.93
CA THR A 103 5.14 15.38 6.55
C THR A 103 4.47 14.51 7.61
N GLY A 104 4.57 13.18 7.48
CA GLY A 104 3.76 12.24 8.24
C GLY A 104 2.30 12.20 7.81
N GLU A 105 1.92 12.93 6.76
CA GLU A 105 0.55 12.98 6.28
C GLU A 105 0.35 12.07 5.06
N PRO A 106 -0.85 11.52 4.85
CA PRO A 106 -1.20 10.87 3.60
C PRO A 106 -0.98 11.80 2.40
N VAL A 107 -0.43 11.26 1.32
CA VAL A 107 -0.18 11.98 0.07
C VAL A 107 -0.85 11.22 -1.07
N THR A 108 -1.76 11.88 -1.78
CA THR A 108 -2.52 11.26 -2.89
C THR A 108 -2.39 12.12 -4.14
N SER A 109 -2.39 11.47 -5.30
CA SER A 109 -2.55 12.07 -6.62
C SER A 109 -3.44 11.15 -7.44
N ALA A 110 -4.56 11.65 -7.95
CA ALA A 110 -5.49 10.84 -8.75
C ALA A 110 -5.06 10.77 -10.22
N ASP A 111 -4.24 11.72 -10.67
CA ASP A 111 -3.68 11.77 -12.03
C ASP A 111 -2.27 12.37 -11.98
N LEU A 112 -1.28 11.48 -11.99
CA LEU A 112 0.15 11.85 -11.95
C LEU A 112 0.58 12.69 -13.16
N VAL A 113 -0.12 12.57 -14.30
CA VAL A 113 0.22 13.33 -15.52
C VAL A 113 -0.35 14.74 -15.43
N ALA A 114 -1.62 14.87 -15.03
CA ALA A 114 -2.25 16.18 -14.84
C ALA A 114 -1.59 16.98 -13.71
N GLU A 115 -1.12 16.30 -12.66
CA GLU A 115 -0.39 16.88 -11.53
C GLU A 115 1.14 16.97 -11.77
N GLY A 116 1.60 16.73 -13.01
CA GLY A 116 2.99 16.41 -13.41
C GLY A 116 4.09 17.41 -13.05
N GLY A 117 3.78 18.54 -12.42
CA GLY A 117 4.76 19.45 -11.82
C GLY A 117 5.22 19.04 -10.41
N ARG A 118 4.46 18.22 -9.68
CA ARG A 118 4.76 17.94 -8.26
C ARG A 118 5.90 16.95 -8.07
N TRP A 119 5.91 15.86 -8.84
CA TRP A 119 7.01 14.88 -8.86
C TRP A 119 7.33 14.47 -10.31
N PRO A 120 7.95 15.34 -11.12
CA PRO A 120 8.05 15.15 -12.57
C PRO A 120 8.69 13.82 -12.97
N ARG A 121 9.73 13.40 -12.24
CA ARG A 121 10.46 12.15 -12.53
C ARG A 121 9.69 10.91 -12.11
N PHE A 122 9.03 10.96 -10.95
CA PHE A 122 8.17 9.88 -10.48
C PHE A 122 6.97 9.70 -11.43
N ALA A 123 6.31 10.79 -11.82
CA ALA A 123 5.19 10.78 -12.76
C ALA A 123 5.59 10.20 -14.12
N ALA A 124 6.73 10.62 -14.68
CA ALA A 124 7.24 10.08 -15.94
C ALA A 124 7.53 8.57 -15.86
N ALA A 125 8.14 8.11 -14.76
CA ALA A 125 8.40 6.70 -14.55
C ALA A 125 7.11 5.89 -14.35
N ALA A 126 6.16 6.42 -13.58
CA ALA A 126 4.86 5.80 -13.33
C ALA A 126 4.09 5.61 -14.65
N GLN A 127 4.09 6.63 -15.50
CA GLN A 127 3.46 6.59 -16.82
C GLN A 127 4.09 5.51 -17.72
N LEU A 128 5.42 5.37 -17.74
CA LEU A 128 6.10 4.31 -18.51
C LEU A 128 5.75 2.90 -18.03
N THR A 129 5.40 2.76 -16.75
CA THR A 129 4.96 1.49 -16.15
C THR A 129 3.45 1.27 -16.15
N GLY A 130 2.66 2.25 -16.60
CA GLY A 130 1.20 2.17 -16.71
C GLY A 130 0.41 2.64 -15.48
N PHE A 131 1.05 3.16 -14.44
CA PHE A 131 0.36 3.68 -13.26
C PHE A 131 -0.07 5.13 -13.46
N VAL A 132 -1.32 5.43 -13.08
CA VAL A 132 -1.96 6.75 -13.29
C VAL A 132 -2.15 7.50 -11.98
N ALA A 133 -2.50 6.78 -10.91
CA ALA A 133 -2.75 7.34 -9.59
C ALA A 133 -1.72 6.84 -8.58
N VAL A 134 -1.66 7.50 -7.43
CA VAL A 134 -0.84 7.05 -6.30
C VAL A 134 -1.45 7.51 -4.98
N GLN A 135 -1.35 6.67 -3.96
CA GLN A 135 -1.59 7.04 -2.57
C GLN A 135 -0.44 6.54 -1.69
N ALA A 136 0.25 7.46 -1.03
CA ALA A 136 1.24 7.16 -0.02
C ALA A 136 0.64 7.35 1.38
N LEU A 137 0.77 6.32 2.20
CA LEU A 137 0.31 6.27 3.58
C LEU A 137 1.51 6.18 4.53
N PRO A 138 1.53 7.00 5.58
CA PRO A 138 2.66 7.05 6.51
C PRO A 138 2.65 5.82 7.42
N MET A 139 3.79 5.13 7.50
CA MET A 139 3.96 4.02 8.44
C MET A 139 4.51 4.55 9.75
N ARG A 140 3.88 4.19 10.86
CA ARG A 140 4.22 4.70 12.19
C ARG A 140 4.58 3.60 13.17
N HIS A 141 5.56 3.88 14.01
CA HIS A 141 5.84 3.17 15.24
C HIS A 141 5.69 4.16 16.39
N HIS A 142 4.61 4.01 17.16
CA HIS A 142 4.11 5.06 18.06
C HIS A 142 3.92 6.40 17.30
N ASP A 143 4.41 7.51 17.85
CA ASP A 143 4.27 8.84 17.24
C ASP A 143 5.31 9.13 16.15
N ARG A 144 6.21 8.17 15.86
CA ARG A 144 7.28 8.33 14.88
C ARG A 144 6.91 7.71 13.55
N VAL A 145 7.02 8.51 12.48
CA VAL A 145 6.96 8.00 11.10
C VAL A 145 8.26 7.25 10.80
N ILE A 146 8.13 5.98 10.42
CA ILE A 146 9.25 5.08 10.11
C ILE A 146 9.39 4.79 8.62
N GLY A 147 8.43 5.21 7.80
CA GLY A 147 8.43 4.93 6.37
C GLY A 147 7.11 5.31 5.71
N ALA A 148 6.90 4.78 4.50
CA ALA A 148 5.69 4.98 3.73
C ALA A 148 5.30 3.72 2.97
N LEU A 149 4.00 3.45 2.93
CA LEU A 149 3.36 2.48 2.06
C LEU A 149 2.76 3.23 0.87
N THR A 150 3.21 2.92 -0.33
CA THR A 150 2.71 3.49 -1.59
C THR A 150 1.79 2.49 -2.27
N LEU A 151 0.59 2.92 -2.64
CA LEU A 151 -0.41 2.19 -3.43
C LEU A 151 -0.50 2.85 -4.80
N LEU A 152 -0.54 2.06 -5.86
CA LEU A 152 -0.50 2.47 -7.27
C LEU A 152 -1.66 1.85 -8.03
#